data_AF-A0A017HKE8-F1
#
_entry.id   AF-A0A017HKE8-F1
#
_cell.length_a   1.000
_cell.length_b   1.000
_cell.length_c   1.000
_cell.angle_alpha   90.00
_cell.angle_beta   90.00
_cell.angle_gamma   90.00
#
_symmetry.space_group_name_H-M   'P 1'
#
loop_
_entity.id
_entity.type
_entity.pdbx_description
1 polymer ?
#
loop_
_entity_poly.entity_id
_entity_poly.type
_entity_poly.pdbx_seq_one_letter_code
_entity_poly.pdbx_strand_id
1 'polypeptide(L)'
;MTPIDDAVLSAAAGLRVFVEAEEAITSVAKILADARAAAKRTRGGPVTLLLMHPSLPGEVEIEVGDGWPVTPQVRRALRSVVGVVEVEEV
;
A
#
# COMPACT_ATOMS: atom_id res chain seq x y z
N MET A 1 25.20 -20.78 -5.05
CA MET A 1 24.75 -19.37 -5.02
C MET A 1 24.10 -19.13 -6.36
N THR A 2 22.77 -19.20 -6.40
CA THR A 2 21.98 -19.18 -7.63
C THR A 2 21.56 -17.73 -7.88
N PRO A 3 21.72 -17.18 -9.10
CA PRO A 3 21.44 -15.78 -9.38
C PRO A 3 19.93 -15.60 -9.55
N ILE A 4 19.21 -15.52 -8.42
CA ILE A 4 17.81 -15.09 -8.37
C ILE A 4 17.71 -13.68 -7.75
N ASP A 5 18.75 -13.21 -7.06
CA ASP A 5 18.75 -11.93 -6.33
C ASP A 5 18.90 -10.66 -7.21
N ASP A 6 19.31 -10.77 -8.47
CA ASP A 6 19.59 -9.57 -9.30
C ASP A 6 18.34 -8.90 -9.89
N ALA A 7 17.21 -9.63 -9.98
CA ALA A 7 15.97 -9.10 -10.56
C ALA A 7 15.16 -8.20 -9.61
N VAL A 8 15.51 -8.16 -8.31
CA VAL A 8 14.81 -7.35 -7.30
C VAL A 8 15.32 -5.89 -7.26
N LEU A 9 16.42 -5.58 -7.95
CA LEU A 9 17.15 -4.32 -7.80
C LEU A 9 16.56 -3.10 -8.53
N SER A 10 15.39 -3.21 -9.16
CA SER A 10 14.74 -2.05 -9.83
C SER A 10 13.22 -2.02 -9.74
N ALA A 11 12.61 -2.65 -8.73
CA ALA A 11 11.23 -2.31 -8.40
C ALA A 11 11.22 -0.95 -7.68
N ALA A 12 10.33 -0.05 -8.08
CA ALA A 12 10.04 1.12 -7.25
C ALA A 12 9.53 0.61 -5.90
N ALA A 13 10.02 1.15 -4.78
CA ALA A 13 9.59 0.76 -3.45
C ALA A 13 8.05 0.73 -3.39
N GLY A 14 7.49 -0.42 -3.08
CA GLY A 14 6.06 -0.64 -3.00
C GLY A 14 5.52 -0.41 -1.60
N LEU A 15 4.20 -0.42 -1.46
CA LEU A 15 3.54 -0.31 -0.17
C LEU A 15 2.54 -1.46 -0.01
N ARG A 16 2.66 -2.21 1.09
CA ARG A 16 1.65 -3.20 1.50
C ARG A 16 0.92 -2.68 2.73
N VAL A 17 -0.41 -2.63 2.66
CA VAL A 17 -1.27 -2.08 3.72
C VAL A 17 -2.20 -3.16 4.23
N PHE A 18 -2.16 -3.43 5.52
CA PHE A 18 -2.96 -4.43 6.19
C PHE A 18 -4.21 -3.77 6.79
N VAL A 19 -5.39 -4.22 6.37
CA VAL A 19 -6.67 -3.59 6.69
C VAL A 19 -7.61 -4.62 7.32
N GLU A 20 -8.12 -4.32 8.51
CA GLU A 20 -9.04 -5.20 9.24
C GLU A 20 -10.48 -4.69 9.28
N ALA A 21 -10.73 -3.42 8.91
CA ALA A 21 -12.05 -2.79 8.94
C ALA A 21 -12.47 -2.25 7.57
N GLU A 22 -13.77 -2.34 7.25
CA GLU A 22 -14.31 -1.87 5.97
C GLU A 22 -14.23 -0.33 5.84
N GLU A 23 -14.43 0.40 6.92
CA GLU A 23 -14.40 1.87 6.93
C GLU A 23 -12.99 2.42 6.61
N ALA A 24 -11.95 1.64 6.90
CA ALA A 24 -10.58 1.99 6.60
C ALA A 24 -10.32 2.06 5.08
N ILE A 25 -11.02 1.26 4.27
CA ILE A 25 -10.84 1.22 2.81
C ILE A 25 -11.07 2.59 2.18
N THR A 26 -12.17 3.25 2.55
CA THR A 26 -12.51 4.58 2.03
C THR A 26 -11.47 5.62 2.44
N SER A 27 -10.98 5.53 3.68
CA SER A 27 -9.97 6.44 4.21
C SER A 27 -8.60 6.25 3.53
N VAL A 28 -8.18 5.00 3.34
CA VAL A 28 -6.95 4.63 2.62
C VAL A 28 -7.00 5.13 1.18
N ALA A 29 -8.11 4.88 0.48
CA ALA A 29 -8.31 5.34 -0.90
C ALA A 29 -8.19 6.86 -1.01
N LYS A 30 -8.80 7.60 -0.07
CA LYS A 30 -8.72 9.07 -0.04
C LYS A 30 -7.29 9.56 0.17
N ILE A 31 -6.56 8.98 1.13
CA ILE A 31 -5.16 9.36 1.42
C ILE A 31 -4.27 9.14 0.19
N LEU A 32 -4.42 8.00 -0.48
CA LEU A 32 -3.66 7.68 -1.69
C LEU A 32 -4.01 8.64 -2.85
N ALA A 33 -5.29 8.97 -3.03
CA ALA A 33 -5.75 9.91 -4.05
C ALA A 33 -5.23 11.34 -3.80
N ASP A 34 -5.33 11.83 -2.56
CA ASP A 34 -4.83 13.15 -2.16
C ASP A 34 -3.31 13.24 -2.36
N ALA A 35 -2.58 12.19 -1.97
CA ALA A 35 -1.14 12.12 -2.17
C ALA A 35 -0.77 12.11 -3.66
N ARG A 36 -1.53 11.38 -4.49
CA ARG A 36 -1.31 11.33 -5.95
C ARG A 36 -1.58 12.69 -6.60
N ALA A 37 -2.59 13.42 -6.15
CA ALA A 37 -2.89 14.76 -6.64
C ALA A 37 -1.79 15.77 -6.25
N ALA A 38 -1.22 15.64 -5.05
CA ALA A 38 -0.12 16.48 -4.58
C ALA A 38 1.23 16.16 -5.25
N ALA A 39 1.43 14.90 -5.67
CA ALA A 39 2.69 14.43 -6.24
C ALA A 39 2.89 14.93 -7.68
N LYS A 40 3.64 16.04 -7.85
CA LYS A 40 4.12 16.46 -9.17
C LYS A 40 5.31 15.58 -9.60
N ARG A 41 5.06 14.58 -10.45
CA ARG A 41 6.08 13.74 -11.14
C ARG A 41 6.87 12.77 -10.25
N THR A 42 6.32 12.31 -9.14
CA THR A 42 6.94 11.23 -8.36
C THR A 42 6.84 9.92 -9.15
N ARG A 43 7.98 9.23 -9.32
CA ARG A 43 8.01 7.84 -9.81
C ARG A 43 7.38 6.99 -8.69
N GLY A 44 6.09 6.68 -8.84
CA GLY A 44 5.34 5.92 -7.85
C GLY A 44 5.71 4.44 -7.86
N GLY A 45 5.30 3.73 -6.81
CA GLY A 45 5.47 2.29 -6.66
C GLY A 45 4.13 1.55 -6.62
N PRO A 46 4.18 0.20 -6.60
CA PRO A 46 3.00 -0.64 -6.46
C PRO A 46 2.39 -0.47 -5.07
N VAL A 47 1.06 -0.54 -4.99
CA VAL A 47 0.34 -0.58 -3.71
C VAL A 47 -0.54 -1.82 -3.68
N THR A 48 -0.47 -2.53 -2.56
CA THR A 48 -1.24 -3.75 -2.30
C THR A 48 -1.97 -3.63 -0.97
N LEU A 49 -3.24 -3.99 -0.96
CA LEU A 49 -4.10 -4.02 0.22
C LEU A 49 -4.30 -5.48 0.64
N LEU A 50 -4.01 -5.81 1.90
CA LEU A 50 -4.32 -7.10 2.48
C LEU A 50 -5.51 -6.93 3.43
N LEU A 51 -6.66 -7.46 3.03
CA LEU A 51 -7.90 -7.38 3.79
C LEU A 51 -8.02 -8.62 4.70
N MET A 52 -8.20 -8.39 5.98
CA MET A 52 -8.26 -9.42 7.03
C MET A 52 -9.58 -9.37 7.82
N HIS A 53 -10.60 -8.74 7.26
CA HIS A 53 -11.90 -8.58 7.93
C HIS A 53 -12.57 -9.96 8.15
N PRO A 54 -13.16 -10.23 9.33
CA PRO A 54 -13.71 -11.56 9.67
C PRO A 54 -14.90 -12.03 8.82
N SER A 55 -15.52 -11.13 8.06
CA SER A 55 -16.57 -11.50 7.08
C SER A 55 -16.00 -12.05 5.77
N LEU A 56 -14.69 -11.93 5.54
CA LEU A 56 -14.03 -12.49 4.37
C LEU A 56 -13.76 -13.98 4.58
N PRO A 57 -13.76 -14.80 3.51
CA PRO A 57 -13.48 -16.24 3.59
C PRO A 57 -12.02 -16.56 3.96
N GLY A 58 -11.21 -15.55 4.24
CA GLY A 58 -9.79 -15.60 4.55
C GLY A 58 -9.13 -14.24 4.32
N GLU A 59 -7.81 -14.23 4.21
CA GLU A 59 -7.06 -13.04 3.81
C GLU A 59 -7.27 -12.78 2.31
N VAL A 60 -7.66 -11.55 1.96
CA VAL A 60 -7.86 -11.15 0.56
C VAL A 60 -6.81 -10.12 0.20
N GLU A 61 -5.91 -10.48 -0.71
CA GLU A 61 -4.94 -9.55 -1.29
C GLU A 61 -5.56 -8.86 -2.51
N ILE A 62 -5.48 -7.52 -2.55
CA ILE A 62 -5.94 -6.68 -3.65
C ILE A 62 -4.77 -5.82 -4.12
N GLU A 63 -4.38 -5.99 -5.37
CA GLU A 63 -3.41 -5.13 -6.03
C GLU A 63 -4.11 -3.85 -6.52
N VAL A 64 -3.66 -2.69 -6.04
CA VAL A 64 -4.13 -1.37 -6.48
C VAL A 64 -3.37 -0.93 -7.74
N GLY A 65 -2.22 -1.54 -8.01
CA GLY A 65 -1.35 -1.29 -9.16
C GLY A 65 -0.24 -0.29 -8.87
N ASP A 66 0.46 0.13 -9.92
CA ASP A 66 1.63 1.00 -9.86
C ASP A 66 1.32 2.51 -9.93
N GLY A 67 2.35 3.31 -9.68
CA GLY A 67 2.30 4.77 -9.88
C GLY A 67 1.72 5.54 -8.70
N TRP A 68 1.59 4.90 -7.54
CA TRP A 68 1.17 5.55 -6.32
C TRP A 68 2.36 6.14 -5.55
N PRO A 69 2.19 7.29 -4.87
CA PRO A 69 3.27 7.92 -4.13
C PRO A 69 3.62 7.13 -2.86
N VAL A 70 4.69 6.35 -2.92
CA VAL A 70 5.23 5.59 -1.77
C VAL A 70 6.21 6.47 -0.99
N THR A 71 5.66 7.43 -0.25
CA THR A 71 6.47 8.34 0.59
C THR A 71 6.31 8.02 2.09
N PRO A 72 7.30 8.38 2.93
CA PRO A 72 7.18 8.24 4.38
C PRO A 72 5.94 8.95 4.96
N GLN A 73 5.53 10.07 4.35
CA GLN A 73 4.34 10.81 4.75
C GLN A 73 3.06 10.02 4.48
N VAL A 74 2.93 9.42 3.29
CA VAL A 74 1.79 8.55 2.94
C VAL A 74 1.71 7.36 3.90
N ARG A 75 2.85 6.73 4.18
CA ARG A 75 2.94 5.62 5.14
C ARG A 75 2.45 6.02 6.53
N ARG A 76 2.90 7.17 7.02
CA ARG A 76 2.47 7.71 8.32
C ARG A 76 0.97 8.00 8.35
N ALA A 77 0.43 8.57 7.28
CA ALA A 77 -1.00 8.87 7.16
C ALA A 77 -1.82 7.57 7.18
N LEU A 78 -1.40 6.55 6.45
CA LEU A 78 -2.09 5.25 6.41
C LEU A 78 -2.08 4.56 7.78
N ARG A 79 -0.96 4.57 8.52
CA ARG A 79 -0.90 4.03 9.89
C ARG A 79 -1.81 4.75 10.89
N SER A 80 -2.28 5.95 10.58
CA SER A 80 -3.18 6.71 11.46
C SER A 80 -4.66 6.42 11.24
N VAL A 81 -5.00 5.66 10.19
CA VAL A 81 -6.37 5.28 9.88
C VAL A 81 -6.83 4.18 10.84
N VAL A 82 -7.97 4.39 11.50
CA VAL A 82 -8.61 3.37 12.33
C VAL A 82 -9.01 2.18 11.44
N GLY A 83 -8.57 0.97 11.81
CA GLY A 83 -8.76 -0.25 11.02
C GLY A 83 -7.61 -0.58 10.05
N VAL A 84 -6.54 0.22 10.02
CA VAL A 84 -5.25 -0.19 9.44
C VAL A 84 -4.40 -0.79 10.54
N VAL A 85 -3.99 -2.03 10.35
CA VAL A 85 -3.18 -2.79 11.32
C VAL A 85 -1.70 -2.46 11.11
N GLU A 86 -1.25 -2.53 9.87
CA GLU A 86 0.15 -2.42 9.53
C GLU A 86 0.36 -1.83 8.13
N VAL A 87 1.53 -1.23 7.92
CA VAL A 87 1.98 -0.74 6.61
C VAL A 87 3.45 -1.09 6.42
N GLU A 88 3.71 -1.92 5.43
CA GLU A 88 5.05 -2.37 5.05
C GLU A 88 5.50 -1.72 3.75
N GLU A 89 6.82 -1.65 3.58
CA GLU A 89 7.46 -1.33 2.31
C GLU A 89 8.05 -2.60 1.74
N VAL A 90 7.86 -2.78 0.44
CA VAL A 90 8.22 -4.00 -0.29
C VAL A 90 9.09 -3.69 -1.50
#